data_AF-A0A2N9N6W2-F1
#
_entry.id   AF-A0A2N9N6W2-F1
#
_cell.length_a   1.000
_cell.length_b   1.000
_cell.length_c   1.000
_cell.angle_alpha   90.00
_cell.angle_beta   90.00
_cell.angle_gamma   90.00
#
_symmetry.space_group_name_H-M   'P 1'
#
loop_
_entity.id
_entity.type
_entity.pdbx_description
1 polymer ?
#
loop_
_entity_poly.entity_id
_entity_poly.type
_entity_poly.pdbx_seq_one_letter_code
_entity_poly.pdbx_strand_id
1 'polypeptide(L)'
;MTTRVDAEEAALRRAVQCGDFAAAENCGRRYTSALEAMLAHLAPVQAEVRLRDACELMEWARRCLCAARARLSDELRCLRRVSVYRQTARPGAVHTWRIDG
;
A
#
# COMPACT_ATOMS: atom_id res chain seq x y z
N MET A 1 23.56 3.83 -18.22
CA MET A 1 23.10 5.12 -17.64
C MET A 1 21.70 4.91 -17.15
N THR A 2 21.48 4.86 -15.83
CA THR A 2 20.14 4.75 -15.24
C THR A 2 19.44 6.09 -15.44
N THR A 3 18.29 6.11 -16.12
CA THR A 3 17.57 7.36 -16.31
C THR A 3 16.95 7.79 -14.99
N ARG A 4 16.63 9.08 -14.84
CA ARG A 4 15.91 9.58 -13.67
C ARG A 4 14.60 8.81 -13.45
N VAL A 5 13.91 8.45 -14.53
CA VAL A 5 12.67 7.66 -14.49
C VAL A 5 12.92 6.27 -13.88
N ASP A 6 13.96 5.56 -14.30
CA ASP A 6 14.28 4.23 -13.77
C ASP A 6 14.63 4.27 -12.27
N ALA A 7 15.30 5.34 -11.82
CA ALA A 7 15.63 5.54 -10.41
C ALA A 7 14.38 5.80 -9.55
N GLU A 8 13.45 6.63 -10.04
CA GLU A 8 12.18 6.89 -9.36
C GLU A 8 11.26 5.67 -9.37
N GLU A 9 11.24 4.89 -10.46
CA GLU A 9 10.51 3.61 -10.50
C GLU A 9 11.03 2.65 -9.43
N ALA A 10 12.35 2.48 -9.32
CA ALA A 10 12.94 1.62 -8.29
C ALA A 10 12.67 2.13 -6.86
N ALA A 11 12.63 3.45 -6.66
CA ALA A 11 12.25 4.05 -5.39
C ALA A 11 10.77 3.78 -5.06
N LEU A 12 9.87 3.94 -6.03
CA LEU A 12 8.45 3.67 -5.88
C LEU A 12 8.20 2.19 -5.55
N ARG A 13 8.82 1.26 -6.29
CA ARG A 13 8.69 -0.18 -6.04
C ARG A 13 9.13 -0.54 -4.62
N ARG A 14 10.25 0.01 -4.15
CA ARG A 14 10.73 -0.19 -2.77
C ARG A 14 9.75 0.38 -1.73
N ALA A 15 9.27 1.61 -1.93
CA ALA A 15 8.32 2.22 -1.00
C ALA A 15 7.02 1.40 -0.87
N VAL A 16 6.47 0.93 -2.00
CA VAL A 16 5.27 0.09 -2.03
C VAL A 16 5.53 -1.26 -1.34
N GLN A 17 6.67 -1.89 -1.59
CA GLN A 17 7.04 -3.17 -0.95
C GLN A 17 7.22 -3.04 0.57
N CYS A 18 7.75 -1.90 1.03
CA CYS A 18 7.89 -1.59 2.45
C CYS A 18 6.56 -1.17 3.11
N GLY A 19 5.50 -0.95 2.33
CA GLY A 19 4.22 -0.44 2.85
C GLY A 19 4.30 1.01 3.34
N ASP A 20 5.32 1.77 2.92
CA ASP A 20 5.45 3.18 3.26
C ASP A 20 4.59 4.01 2.32
N PHE A 21 3.37 4.31 2.76
CA PHE A 21 2.39 5.07 1.98
C PHE A 21 2.86 6.49 1.66
N ALA A 22 3.56 7.15 2.58
CA ALA A 22 4.02 8.52 2.39
C ALA A 22 5.17 8.56 1.38
N ALA A 23 6.12 7.64 1.49
CA ALA A 23 7.19 7.49 0.51
C ALA A 23 6.63 7.09 -0.86
N ALA A 24 5.66 6.18 -0.93
CA ALA A 24 5.04 5.75 -2.18
C ALA A 24 4.34 6.91 -2.89
N GLU A 25 3.62 7.76 -2.16
CA GLU A 25 2.97 8.95 -2.72
C GLU A 25 4.01 9.95 -3.27
N ASN A 26 5.07 10.21 -2.50
CA ASN A 26 6.14 11.12 -2.94
C ASN A 26 6.90 10.59 -4.15
N CYS A 27 7.26 9.30 -4.15
CA CYS A 27 7.91 8.65 -5.28
C CYS A 27 7.01 8.63 -6.52
N GLY A 28 5.70 8.40 -6.34
CA GLY A 28 4.72 8.46 -7.43
C GLY A 28 4.71 9.81 -8.13
N ARG A 29 4.64 10.91 -7.36
CA ARG A 29 4.72 12.28 -7.91
C ARG A 29 6.02 12.54 -8.67
N ARG A 30 7.15 12.13 -8.10
CA ARG A 30 8.47 12.30 -8.74
C ARG A 30 8.59 11.49 -10.02
N TYR A 31 8.09 10.26 -10.00
CA TYR A 31 8.04 9.39 -11.17
C TYR A 31 7.20 10.00 -12.28
N THR A 32 5.97 10.48 -12.00
CA THR A 32 5.11 11.09 -13.02
C THR A 32 5.75 12.34 -13.62
N SER A 33 6.34 13.21 -12.80
CA SER A 33 7.04 14.39 -13.31
C SER A 33 8.28 14.04 -14.15
N ALA A 34 9.04 13.01 -13.76
CA ALA A 34 10.18 12.54 -14.55
C ALA A 34 9.73 11.88 -15.86
N LEU A 35 8.61 11.16 -15.84
CA LEU A 35 8.00 10.53 -17.00
C LEU A 35 7.53 11.58 -17.99
N GLU A 36 6.81 12.62 -17.55
CA GLU A 36 6.36 13.74 -18.40
C GLU A 36 7.55 14.40 -19.13
N ALA A 37 8.63 14.70 -18.39
CA ALA A 37 9.84 15.26 -18.97
C ALA A 37 10.49 14.33 -20.02
N MET A 38 10.46 13.02 -19.79
CA MET A 38 11.00 12.04 -20.74
C MET A 38 10.11 11.92 -21.99
N LEU A 39 8.79 11.89 -21.82
CA LEU A 39 7.84 11.74 -22.93
C LEU A 39 7.95 12.87 -23.95
N ALA A 40 8.27 14.09 -23.50
CA ALA A 40 8.50 15.25 -24.39
C ALA A 40 9.66 15.06 -25.40
N HIS A 41 10.55 14.09 -25.16
CA HIS A 41 11.72 13.82 -25.99
C HIS A 41 11.66 12.50 -26.76
N LEU A 42 10.57 11.74 -26.62
CA LEU A 42 10.41 10.43 -27.26
C LEU A 42 9.59 10.52 -28.54
N ALA A 43 9.86 9.61 -29.48
CA ALA A 43 8.98 9.40 -30.62
C ALA A 43 7.60 8.89 -30.13
N PRO A 44 6.49 9.22 -30.83
CA PRO A 44 5.13 8.88 -30.36
C PRO A 44 4.94 7.39 -30.02
N VAL A 45 5.45 6.48 -30.85
CA VAL A 45 5.36 5.03 -30.60
C VAL A 45 6.11 4.62 -29.33
N GLN A 46 7.27 5.24 -29.03
CA GLN A 46 8.03 4.96 -27.81
C GLN A 46 7.35 5.57 -26.59
N ALA A 47 6.75 6.75 -26.74
CA ALA A 47 5.98 7.42 -25.69
C ALA A 47 4.75 6.58 -25.28
N GLU A 48 4.03 5.99 -26.24
CA GLU A 48 2.88 5.11 -25.97
C GLU A 48 3.29 3.85 -25.18
N VAL A 49 4.40 3.21 -25.56
CA VAL A 49 4.93 2.05 -24.82
C VAL A 49 5.26 2.46 -23.38
N ARG A 50 5.96 3.58 -23.19
CA ARG A 50 6.32 4.07 -21.86
C ARG A 50 5.13 4.46 -21.00
N LEU A 51 4.09 5.04 -21.61
CA LEU A 51 2.83 5.33 -20.92
C LEU A 51 2.11 4.04 -20.48
N ARG A 52 2.12 3.00 -21.32
CA ARG A 52 1.56 1.70 -20.95
C ARG A 52 2.28 1.09 -19.75
N ASP A 53 3.62 1.04 -19.80
CA ASP A 53 4.44 0.52 -18.71
C ASP A 53 4.19 1.30 -17.40
N ALA A 54 4.07 2.63 -17.50
CA ALA A 54 3.76 3.48 -16.35
C ALA A 54 2.37 3.19 -15.77
N CYS A 55 1.35 3.01 -16.61
CA CYS A 55 0.01 2.64 -16.17
C CYS A 55 0.01 1.27 -15.46
N GLU A 56 0.73 0.29 -16.00
CA GLU A 56 0.87 -1.03 -15.36
C GLU A 56 1.56 -0.93 -14.00
N LEU A 57 2.63 -0.14 -13.89
CA LEU A 57 3.32 0.12 -12.62
C LEU A 57 2.40 0.79 -11.59
N MET A 58 1.65 1.81 -11.99
CA MET A 58 0.72 2.51 -11.09
C MET A 58 -0.42 1.60 -10.63
N GLU A 59 -0.95 0.77 -11.52
CA GLU A 59 -2.00 -0.18 -11.20
C GLU A 59 -1.49 -1.28 -10.25
N TRP A 60 -0.28 -1.79 -10.47
CA TRP A 60 0.39 -2.69 -9.53
C TRP A 60 0.56 -2.03 -8.15
N ALA A 61 1.09 -0.81 -8.10
CA ALA A 61 1.31 -0.08 -6.86
C ALA A 61 -0.01 0.13 -6.09
N ARG A 62 -1.08 0.54 -6.80
CA ARG A 62 -2.42 0.70 -6.24
C ARG A 62 -2.92 -0.59 -5.60
N ARG A 63 -2.82 -1.74 -6.29
CA ARG A 63 -3.25 -3.04 -5.75
C ARG A 63 -2.50 -3.41 -4.47
N CYS A 64 -1.18 -3.24 -4.46
CA CYS A 64 -0.36 -3.51 -3.28
C CYS A 64 -0.75 -2.64 -2.09
N LEU A 65 -0.92 -1.33 -2.30
CA LEU A 65 -1.31 -0.40 -1.23
C LEU A 65 -2.73 -0.67 -0.73
N CYS A 66 -3.67 -1.02 -1.62
CA CYS A 66 -5.02 -1.42 -1.23
C CYS A 66 -5.01 -2.69 -0.36
N ALA A 67 -4.22 -3.69 -0.74
CA ALA A 67 -4.07 -4.92 0.04
C ALA A 67 -3.45 -4.64 1.42
N ALA A 68 -2.39 -3.82 1.47
CA ALA A 68 -1.76 -3.41 2.72
C ALA A 68 -2.75 -2.67 3.63
N ARG A 69 -3.53 -1.73 3.07
CA ARG A 69 -4.57 -1.00 3.81
C ARG A 69 -5.65 -1.93 4.36
N ALA A 70 -6.10 -2.91 3.56
CA ALA A 70 -7.11 -3.87 3.99
C ALA A 70 -6.60 -4.70 5.18
N ARG A 71 -5.37 -5.22 5.09
CA ARG A 71 -4.73 -5.95 6.18
C ARG A 71 -4.63 -5.13 7.47
N LEU A 72 -4.13 -3.90 7.40
CA LEU A 72 -4.02 -3.02 8.57
C LEU A 72 -5.40 -2.71 9.17
N SER A 73 -6.43 -2.57 8.34
CA SER A 73 -7.80 -2.36 8.80
C SER A 73 -8.36 -3.57 9.54
N ASP A 74 -8.07 -4.79 9.06
CA ASP A 74 -8.47 -6.03 9.72
C ASP A 74 -7.73 -6.22 11.05
N GLU A 75 -6.42 -5.96 11.09
CA GLU A 75 -5.63 -5.98 12.32
C GLU A 75 -6.18 -4.97 13.35
N LEU A 76 -6.50 -3.74 12.92
CA LEU A 76 -7.12 -2.73 13.78
C LEU A 76 -8.49 -3.20 14.31
N ARG A 77 -9.31 -3.85 13.47
CA ARG A 77 -10.60 -4.41 13.88
C ARG A 77 -10.41 -5.52 14.93
N CYS A 78 -9.41 -6.38 14.75
CA CYS A 78 -9.06 -7.40 15.74
C CYS A 78 -8.65 -6.77 17.08
N LEU A 79 -7.76 -5.78 17.06
CA LEU A 79 -7.32 -5.09 18.28
C LEU A 79 -8.49 -4.41 19.01
N ARG A 80 -9.40 -3.76 18.29
CA ARG A 80 -10.62 -3.17 18.86
C ARG A 80 -11.54 -4.21 19.50
N ARG A 81 -11.70 -5.39 18.89
CA ARG A 81 -12.48 -6.49 19.49
C ARG A 81 -11.86 -6.99 20.79
N VAL A 82 -10.54 -7.20 20.79
CA VAL A 82 -9.79 -7.64 21.99
C VAL A 82 -9.86 -6.58 23.09
N SER A 83 -9.76 -5.29 22.75
CA SER A 83 -9.87 -4.22 23.75
C SER A 83 -11.24 -4.18 24.41
N VAL A 84 -12.33 -4.37 23.63
CA VAL A 84 -13.69 -4.47 24.17
C VAL A 84 -13.82 -5.69 25.07
N TYR A 85 -13.37 -6.87 24.64
CA TYR A 85 -13.41 -8.09 25.47
C TYR A 85 -12.67 -7.91 26.80
N ARG A 86 -11.48 -7.29 26.78
CA ARG A 86 -10.71 -7.02 27.99
C ARG A 86 -11.42 -6.04 28.93
N GLN A 87 -12.15 -5.07 28.39
CA GLN A 87 -12.93 -4.11 29.20
C GLN A 87 -14.19 -4.74 29.81
N THR A 88 -14.83 -5.67 29.11
CA THR A 88 -16.05 -6.35 29.58
C THR A 88 -15.76 -7.54 30.50
N ALA A 89 -14.58 -8.17 30.36
CA ALA A 89 -14.09 -9.18 31.29
C ALA A 89 -13.75 -8.53 32.65
N ARG A 90 -14.73 -8.47 33.55
CA ARG A 90 -14.50 -8.10 34.96
C ARG A 90 -13.51 -9.10 35.59
N PRO A 91 -12.49 -8.66 36.36
CA PRO A 91 -11.72 -9.56 37.20
C PRO A 91 -12.67 -10.15 38.25
N GLY A 92 -13.05 -11.43 38.08
CA GLY A 92 -13.95 -12.16 38.99
C GLY A 92 -15.19 -12.77 38.34
N ALA A 93 -15.48 -12.51 37.07
CA ALA A 93 -16.59 -13.20 36.37
C ALA A 93 -16.14 -14.60 35.89
N VAL A 94 -15.91 -15.51 36.83
CA VAL A 94 -15.89 -16.94 36.52
C VAL A 94 -17.33 -17.32 36.17
N HIS A 95 -17.62 -17.47 34.88
CA HIS A 95 -18.85 -18.10 34.44
C HIS A 95 -18.76 -19.59 34.81
N THR A 96 -19.14 -19.94 36.04
CA THR A 96 -19.44 -21.32 36.40
C THR A 96 -20.71 -21.70 35.67
N TRP A 97 -20.57 -22.33 34.50
CA TRP A 97 -21.68 -23.03 33.87
C TRP A 97 -22.07 -24.19 34.80
N ARG A 98 -23.14 -23.99 35.57
CA ARG A 98 -23.79 -25.11 36.27
C ARG A 98 -24.49 -25.94 35.19
N ILE A 99 -23.99 -27.15 34.99
CA ILE A 99 -24.73 -28.18 34.26
C ILE A 99 -25.67 -28.77 35.30
N ASP A 100 -26.92 -28.31 35.30
CA ASP A 100 -27.97 -29.00 36.06
C ASP A 100 -28.30 -30.29 35.29
N GLY A 101 -28.02 -31.42 35.95
CA GLY A 101 -28.34 -32.77 35.48
C GLY A 101 -29.74 -33.21 35.86
#